data_AF-D3AH47-F1
#
_entry.id   AF-D3AH47-F1
#
_cell.length_a   1.000
_cell.length_b   1.000
_cell.length_c   1.000
_cell.angle_alpha   90.00
_cell.angle_beta   90.00
_cell.angle_gamma   90.00
#
_symmetry.space_group_name_H-M   'P 1'
#
loop_
_entity.id
_entity.type
_entity.pdbx_description
1 polymer ?
#
loop_
_entity_poly.entity_id
_entity_poly.type
_entity_poly.pdbx_seq_one_letter_code
_entity_poly.pdbx_strand_id
1 'polypeptide(L)'
;MPVLLNLNKRGFPDKKRTISRRFFHMKTVRISLNSIDKVKSFVNDLTKFDTDFDLVSGRYVIDAKSIMGIFSLDLSKPIDLNIHSESSVDEIVNILKPYIVD
;
A
#
# COMPACT_ATOMS: atom_id res chain seq x y z
N MET A 1 -37.86 22.83 -49.19
CA MET A 1 -36.43 22.48 -49.21
C MET A 1 -35.81 22.90 -47.88
N PRO A 2 -35.67 22.00 -46.89
CA PRO A 2 -35.01 22.37 -45.64
C PRO A 2 -33.49 22.29 -45.82
N VAL A 3 -32.82 23.38 -45.47
CA VAL A 3 -31.36 23.48 -45.41
C VAL A 3 -30.87 22.59 -44.26
N LEU A 4 -30.08 21.56 -44.59
CA LEU A 4 -29.32 20.77 -43.60
C LEU A 4 -28.23 21.66 -43.00
N LEU A 5 -28.41 22.11 -41.75
CA LEU A 5 -27.33 22.72 -40.98
C LEU A 5 -26.50 21.60 -40.35
N ASN A 6 -25.27 21.46 -40.85
CA ASN A 6 -24.26 20.48 -40.46
C ASN A 6 -23.83 20.66 -38.99
N LEU A 7 -24.34 19.79 -38.10
CA LEU A 7 -23.84 19.65 -36.73
C LEU A 7 -22.53 18.86 -36.72
N ASN A 8 -21.44 19.47 -37.17
CA ASN A 8 -20.12 18.88 -36.98
C ASN A 8 -19.03 19.94 -36.83
N LYS A 9 -18.87 20.50 -35.62
CA LYS A 9 -17.58 20.93 -35.03
C LYS A 9 -17.73 21.11 -33.53
N ARG A 10 -17.49 20.04 -32.79
CA ARG A 10 -16.87 20.06 -31.45
C ARG A 10 -16.47 18.63 -31.15
N GLY A 11 -15.40 18.19 -31.81
CA GLY A 11 -14.64 17.05 -31.32
C GLY A 11 -14.20 17.42 -29.90
N PHE A 12 -14.82 16.80 -28.91
CA PHE A 12 -14.21 16.72 -27.60
C PHE A 12 -12.86 16.05 -27.81
N PRO A 13 -11.75 16.60 -27.30
CA PRO A 13 -10.49 15.88 -27.33
C PRO A 13 -10.73 14.59 -26.55
N ASP A 14 -10.72 13.47 -27.27
CA ASP A 14 -10.69 12.14 -26.71
C ASP A 14 -9.33 12.00 -26.04
N LYS A 15 -9.20 12.59 -24.84
CA LYS A 15 -8.14 12.26 -23.89
C LYS A 15 -8.40 10.79 -23.58
N LYS A 16 -7.84 9.91 -24.40
CA LYS A 16 -7.41 8.60 -23.96
C LYS A 16 -6.62 8.88 -22.69
N ARG A 17 -7.29 8.74 -21.54
CA ARG A 17 -6.62 8.56 -20.26
C ARG A 17 -5.83 7.29 -20.49
N THR A 18 -4.58 7.45 -20.91
CA THR A 18 -3.57 6.42 -20.76
C THR A 18 -3.60 6.13 -19.28
N ILE A 19 -4.35 5.10 -18.88
CA ILE A 19 -4.24 4.50 -17.58
C ILE A 19 -2.86 3.89 -17.64
N SER A 20 -1.84 4.69 -17.30
CA SER A 20 -0.57 4.16 -16.86
C SER A 20 -0.94 3.38 -15.61
N ARG A 21 -1.29 2.10 -15.77
CA ARG A 21 -1.29 1.14 -14.67
C ARG A 21 0.16 1.11 -14.22
N ARG A 22 0.53 2.03 -13.34
CA ARG A 22 1.75 1.95 -12.57
C ARG A 22 1.62 0.60 -11.86
N PHE A 23 2.40 -0.38 -12.32
CA PHE A 23 2.44 -1.70 -11.70
C PHE A 23 3.03 -1.48 -10.31
N PHE A 24 2.18 -1.23 -9.32
CA PHE A 24 2.60 -1.30 -7.93
C PHE A 24 2.97 -2.76 -7.66
N HIS A 25 4.25 -3.03 -7.41
CA HIS A 25 4.68 -4.35 -6.98
C HIS A 25 4.32 -4.51 -5.51
N MET A 26 3.09 -5.00 -5.27
CA MET A 26 2.63 -5.34 -3.94
C MET A 26 3.26 -6.67 -3.52
N LYS A 27 3.98 -6.67 -2.40
CA LYS A 27 4.44 -7.90 -1.73
C LYS A 27 3.77 -8.03 -0.38
N THR A 28 3.24 -9.21 -0.10
CA THR A 28 2.64 -9.53 1.20
C THR A 28 3.56 -10.46 1.97
N VAL A 29 3.82 -10.14 3.24
CA VAL A 29 4.56 -10.98 4.18
C VAL A 29 3.79 -11.08 5.49
N ARG A 30 3.92 -12.19 6.22
CA ARG A 30 3.34 -12.32 7.55
C ARG A 30 4.33 -11.85 8.60
N ILE A 31 3.87 -11.06 9.56
CA ILE A 31 4.72 -10.54 10.63
C ILE A 31 4.11 -10.79 12.01
N SER A 32 4.96 -10.83 13.04
CA SER A 32 4.55 -10.91 14.44
C SER A 32 5.06 -9.71 15.23
N LEU A 33 4.14 -8.99 15.87
CA LEU A 33 4.39 -7.79 16.69
C LEU A 33 3.98 -8.03 18.15
N ASN A 34 4.58 -9.04 18.77
CA ASN A 34 4.20 -9.59 20.07
C ASN A 34 4.72 -8.83 21.30
N SER A 35 5.31 -7.64 21.13
CA SER A 35 5.74 -6.79 22.24
C SER A 35 5.69 -5.30 21.88
N ILE A 36 5.57 -4.44 22.89
CA ILE A 36 5.55 -2.98 22.72
C ILE A 36 6.84 -2.50 22.04
N ASP A 37 8.00 -3.03 22.44
CA ASP A 37 9.28 -2.63 21.87
C ASP A 37 9.38 -3.04 20.40
N LYS A 38 8.85 -4.22 20.05
CA LYS A 38 8.81 -4.69 18.65
C LYS A 38 7.93 -3.80 17.78
N VAL A 39 6.77 -3.35 18.30
CA VAL A 39 5.91 -2.37 17.61
C VAL A 39 6.65 -1.04 17.39
N LYS A 40 7.32 -0.50 18.40
CA LYS A 40 8.07 0.76 18.28
C LYS A 40 9.19 0.66 17.25
N SER A 41 10.01 -0.39 17.33
CA SER A 41 11.10 -0.63 16.37
C SER A 41 10.57 -0.82 14.96
N PHE A 42 9.50 -1.59 14.78
CA PHE A 42 8.86 -1.80 13.50
C PHE A 42 8.40 -0.49 12.85
N VAL A 43 7.64 0.33 13.58
CA VAL A 43 7.19 1.65 13.07
C VAL A 43 8.39 2.52 12.71
N ASN A 44 9.40 2.59 13.57
CA ASN A 44 10.61 3.37 13.31
C ASN A 44 11.36 2.89 12.05
N ASP A 45 11.42 1.58 11.81
CA ASP A 45 12.01 1.04 10.59
C ASP A 45 11.19 1.40 9.35
N LEU A 46 9.86 1.32 9.41
CA LEU A 46 8.99 1.70 8.30
C LEU A 46 9.05 3.19 7.96
N THR A 47 9.20 4.07 8.96
CA THR A 47 9.28 5.54 8.73
C THR A 47 10.49 5.98 7.92
N LYS A 48 11.49 5.10 7.73
CA LYS A 48 12.69 5.38 6.91
C LYS A 48 12.39 5.33 5.41
N PHE A 49 11.24 4.82 5.01
CA PHE A 49 10.87 4.63 3.61
C PHE A 49 9.69 5.53 3.21
N ASP A 50 9.77 6.09 2.00
CA ASP A 50 8.69 6.84 1.35
C ASP A 50 7.71 5.90 0.59
N THR A 51 7.52 4.72 1.13
CA THR A 51 6.65 3.66 0.59
C THR A 51 5.48 3.44 1.53
N ASP A 52 4.32 3.07 0.99
CA ASP A 52 3.15 2.74 1.79
C ASP A 52 3.20 1.30 2.28
N PHE A 53 2.74 1.11 3.51
CA PHE A 53 2.71 -0.18 4.18
C PHE A 53 1.36 -0.34 4.89
N ASP A 54 0.65 -1.41 4.59
CA ASP A 54 -0.66 -1.68 5.18
C ASP A 54 -0.60 -2.96 6.02
N LEU A 55 -1.10 -2.88 7.26
CA LEU A 55 -1.40 -4.05 8.08
C LEU A 55 -2.84 -4.49 7.87
N VAL A 56 -3.02 -5.76 7.54
CA VAL A 56 -4.33 -6.36 7.28
C VAL A 56 -4.62 -7.44 8.32
N SER A 57 -5.65 -7.21 9.13
CA SER A 57 -6.15 -8.19 10.10
C SER A 57 -7.67 -8.33 9.95
N GLY A 58 -8.11 -9.42 9.32
CA GLY A 58 -9.52 -9.63 8.97
C GLY A 58 -10.03 -8.52 8.06
N ARG A 59 -10.95 -7.68 8.57
CA ARG A 59 -11.56 -6.55 7.84
C ARG A 59 -10.84 -5.22 8.07
N TYR A 60 -9.86 -5.18 8.96
CA TYR A 60 -9.15 -3.96 9.32
C TYR A 60 -7.93 -3.81 8.42
N VAL A 61 -7.80 -2.63 7.82
CA VAL A 61 -6.62 -2.20 7.07
C VAL A 61 -6.12 -0.93 7.76
N ILE A 62 -4.89 -0.97 8.24
CA ILE A 62 -4.30 0.08 9.05
C ILE A 62 -2.95 0.46 8.45
N ASP A 63 -2.69 1.77 8.37
CA ASP A 63 -1.36 2.28 8.03
C ASP A 63 -0.32 1.75 9.04
N ALA A 64 0.64 0.97 8.53
CA ALA A 64 1.65 0.32 9.34
C ALA A 64 2.65 1.31 9.97
N LYS A 65 2.67 2.58 9.55
CA LYS A 65 3.43 3.66 10.22
C LYS A 65 2.66 4.28 11.39
N SER A 66 1.37 3.97 11.55
CA SER A 66 0.55 4.47 12.66
C SER A 66 0.68 3.57 13.88
N ILE A 67 1.53 3.96 14.83
CA ILE A 67 1.66 3.25 16.12
C ILE A 67 0.32 3.13 16.85
N MET A 68 -0.52 4.17 16.82
CA MET A 68 -1.86 4.13 17.42
C MET A 68 -2.79 3.16 16.69
N GLY A 69 -2.69 3.11 15.36
CA GLY A 69 -3.42 2.14 14.55
C GLY A 69 -3.05 0.70 14.88
N ILE A 70 -1.75 0.40 15.01
CA ILE A 70 -1.26 -0.94 15.34
C ILE A 70 -1.83 -1.43 16.67
N PHE A 71 -1.85 -0.58 17.69
CA PHE A 71 -2.42 -0.94 19.00
C PHE A 71 -3.94 -1.15 19.00
N SER A 72 -4.63 -0.80 17.91
CA SER A 72 -6.06 -1.12 17.75
C SER A 72 -6.32 -2.53 17.18
N LEU A 73 -5.28 -3.25 16.75
CA LEU A 73 -5.37 -4.59 16.17
C LEU A 73 -5.18 -5.69 17.23
N ASP A 74 -5.68 -6.90 16.93
CA ASP A 74 -5.31 -8.11 17.68
C ASP A 74 -3.90 -8.56 17.27
N LEU A 75 -2.91 -8.27 18.12
CA LEU A 75 -1.50 -8.61 17.92
C LEU A 75 -1.11 -10.00 18.46
N SER A 76 -2.08 -10.79 18.95
CA SER A 76 -1.82 -12.12 19.50
C SER A 76 -1.45 -13.17 18.44
N LYS A 77 -1.70 -12.84 17.16
CA LYS A 77 -1.45 -13.71 16.00
C LYS A 77 -0.66 -12.96 14.93
N PRO A 78 0.03 -13.66 14.02
CA PRO A 78 0.68 -13.00 12.90
C PRO A 78 -0.31 -12.29 11.97
N ILE A 79 0.08 -11.11 11.50
CA ILE A 79 -0.72 -10.18 10.69
C ILE A 79 -0.06 -10.04 9.32
N ASP A 80 -0.87 -9.82 8.29
CA ASP A 80 -0.37 -9.60 6.94
C ASP A 80 0.10 -8.15 6.79
N LEU A 81 1.32 -7.98 6.29
CA LEU A 81 1.91 -6.71 5.92
C LEU A 81 1.99 -6.63 4.39
N ASN A 82 1.29 -5.67 3.81
CA ASN A 82 1.41 -5.34 2.40
C ASN A 82 2.43 -4.22 2.22
N ILE A 83 3.39 -4.43 1.32
CA ILE A 83 4.46 -3.50 0.98
C ILE A 83 4.16 -2.97 -0.44
N HIS A 84 3.91 -1.67 -0.57
CA HIS A 84 3.50 -1.03 -1.83
C HIS A 84 4.67 -0.32 -2.53
N SER A 85 5.71 -1.07 -2.92
CA SER A 85 6.95 -0.49 -3.47
C SER A 85 7.11 -0.74 -4.97
N GLU A 86 7.76 0.18 -5.68
CA GLU A 86 8.05 0.06 -7.12
C GLU A 86 9.48 -0.42 -7.41
N SER A 87 10.38 -0.25 -6.45
CA SER A 87 11.79 -0.61 -6.53
C SER A 87 12.33 -0.74 -5.10
N SER A 88 13.13 -1.77 -4.81
CA SER A 88 13.75 -2.04 -3.49
C SER A 88 12.92 -2.86 -2.49
N VAL A 89 11.97 -3.68 -2.95
CA VAL A 89 11.24 -4.62 -2.09
C VAL A 89 12.17 -5.55 -1.31
N ASP A 90 13.27 -6.02 -1.90
CA ASP A 90 14.20 -6.95 -1.23
C ASP A 90 14.99 -6.28 -0.10
N GLU A 91 15.36 -5.01 -0.24
CA GLU A 91 16.02 -4.23 0.81
C GLU A 91 15.07 -4.02 2.01
N ILE A 92 13.82 -3.63 1.72
CA ILE A 92 12.78 -3.48 2.73
C ILE A 92 12.58 -4.82 3.46
N VAL A 93 12.41 -5.92 2.72
CA VAL A 93 12.21 -7.25 3.30
C VAL A 93 13.41 -7.67 4.17
N ASN A 94 14.64 -7.34 3.77
CA ASN A 94 15.83 -7.61 4.58
C ASN A 94 15.80 -6.88 5.92
N ILE A 95 15.39 -5.61 5.93
CA ILE A 95 15.23 -4.83 7.17
C ILE A 95 14.08 -5.39 8.02
N LEU A 96 13.04 -5.91 7.38
CA LEU A 96 11.86 -6.42 8.07
C LEU A 96 11.97 -7.87 8.56
N LYS A 97 13.05 -8.59 8.24
CA LYS A 97 13.30 -9.97 8.70
C LYS A 97 13.02 -10.23 10.19
N PRO A 98 13.38 -9.34 11.15
CA PRO A 98 13.12 -9.57 12.57
C PRO A 98 11.62 -9.67 12.92
N TYR A 99 10.76 -9.14 12.06
CA TYR A 99 9.31 -9.13 12.25
C TYR A 99 8.61 -10.26 11.49
N ILE A 100 9.20 -10.72 10.37
CA ILE A 100 8.61 -11.73 9.49
C ILE A 100 8.58 -13.11 10.16
N VAL A 101 7.49 -13.83 9.92
CA VAL A 101 7.28 -15.22 10.36
C VAL A 101 6.78 -16.06 9.18
N ASP A 102 7.13 -17.35 9.18
CA ASP A 102 6.73 -18.33 8.16
C ASP A 102 5.27 -18.79 8.31
#